data_AF-A0A538BWR0-F1
#
_entry.id   AF-A0A538BWR0-F1
#
_cell.length_a   1.000
_cell.length_b   1.000
_cell.length_c   1.000
_cell.angle_alpha   90.00
_cell.angle_beta   90.00
_cell.angle_gamma   90.00
#
_symmetry.space_group_name_H-M   'P 1'
#
loop_
_entity.id
_entity.type
_entity.pdbx_description
1 polymer ?
#
loop_
_entity_poly.entity_id
_entity_poly.type
_entity_poly.pdbx_seq_one_letter_code
_entity_poly.pdbx_strand_id
1 'polypeptide(L)'
;MRAWQALLHTYHQVIRTLDRELREGHGLPLAAYDVLLRLARAPGRSLRMSDLAERVMLSPSGVTRLVDRLEAKGLVERRADSQDARVALASLTDEGLRQLRKAAITHLRGIREHFTGRLSQGQLRNVASGLETVTGPHVPH
;
A
#
# COMPACT_ATOMS: atom_id res chain seq x y z
N MET A 1 1.81 5.61 27.77
CA MET A 1 3.12 5.07 27.33
C MET A 1 3.09 3.63 26.82
N ARG A 2 2.61 2.61 27.57
CA ARG A 2 2.62 1.19 27.11
C ARG A 2 1.90 0.95 25.78
N ALA A 3 0.69 1.52 25.59
CA ALA A 3 -0.08 1.36 24.36
C ALA A 3 0.66 1.93 23.12
N TRP A 4 1.28 3.09 23.27
CA TRP A 4 2.10 3.72 22.23
C TRP A 4 3.32 2.87 21.84
N GLN A 5 4.04 2.33 22.82
CA GLN A 5 5.17 1.44 22.57
C GLN A 5 4.74 0.14 21.88
N ALA A 6 3.62 -0.46 22.32
CA ALA A 6 3.06 -1.66 21.71
C ALA A 6 2.66 -1.42 20.24
N LEU A 7 2.04 -0.27 19.94
CA LEU A 7 1.69 0.13 18.59
C LEU A 7 2.94 0.22 17.70
N LEU A 8 3.94 1.00 18.10
CA LEU A 8 5.17 1.19 17.31
C LEU A 8 5.94 -0.12 17.10
N HIS A 9 6.08 -0.93 18.16
CA HIS A 9 6.79 -2.20 18.08
C HIS A 9 6.09 -3.18 17.12
N THR A 10 4.77 -3.32 17.27
CA THR A 10 3.96 -4.21 16.42
C THR A 10 3.98 -3.73 14.98
N TYR A 11 3.77 -2.44 14.74
CA TYR A 11 3.82 -1.84 13.40
C TYR A 11 5.17 -2.14 12.72
N HIS A 12 6.29 -1.81 13.36
CA HIS A 12 7.61 -2.05 12.78
C HIS A 12 7.88 -3.53 12.48
N GLN A 13 7.51 -4.43 13.40
CA GLN A 13 7.76 -5.86 13.22
C GLN A 13 6.90 -6.46 12.10
N VAL A 14 5.61 -6.14 12.07
CA VAL A 14 4.67 -6.66 11.07
C VAL A 14 5.03 -6.12 9.69
N ILE A 15 5.21 -4.81 9.54
CA ILE A 15 5.54 -4.18 8.25
C ILE A 15 6.85 -4.71 7.68
N ARG A 16 7.89 -4.86 8.51
CA ARG A 16 9.17 -5.45 8.08
C ARG A 16 9.01 -6.90 7.60
N THR A 17 8.12 -7.66 8.23
CA THR A 17 7.87 -9.05 7.85
C THR A 17 7.09 -9.14 6.54
N LEU A 18 6.02 -8.36 6.39
CA LEU A 18 5.25 -8.30 5.15
C LEU A 18 6.09 -7.82 3.96
N ASP A 19 6.95 -6.81 4.16
CA ASP A 19 7.87 -6.34 3.12
C ASP A 19 8.88 -7.41 2.72
N ARG A 20 9.43 -8.17 3.67
CA ARG A 20 10.33 -9.30 3.37
C ARG A 20 9.62 -10.37 2.54
N GLU A 21 8.44 -10.81 2.97
CA GLU A 21 7.68 -11.87 2.28
C GLU A 21 7.29 -11.48 0.85
N LEU A 22 6.91 -10.21 0.63
CA LEU A 22 6.60 -9.71 -0.69
C LEU A 22 7.84 -9.59 -1.59
N ARG A 23 9.00 -9.21 -1.02
CA ARG A 23 10.27 -9.19 -1.76
C ARG A 23 10.71 -10.59 -2.17
N GLU A 24 10.70 -11.53 -1.24
CA GLU A 24 11.14 -12.91 -1.49
C GLU A 24 10.20 -13.64 -2.44
N GLY A 25 8.88 -13.45 -2.28
CA GLY A 25 7.89 -14.15 -3.11
C GLY A 25 7.64 -13.53 -4.47
N HIS A 26 7.82 -12.21 -4.61
CA HIS A 26 7.34 -11.46 -5.80
C HIS A 26 8.32 -10.42 -6.35
N GLY A 27 9.50 -10.26 -5.74
CA GLY A 27 10.43 -9.18 -6.11
C GLY A 27 9.83 -7.78 -5.97
N LEU A 28 8.82 -7.64 -5.10
CA LEU A 28 7.98 -6.45 -4.97
C LEU A 28 8.02 -5.95 -3.51
N PRO A 29 8.69 -4.82 -3.21
CA PRO A 29 8.66 -4.22 -1.88
C PRO A 29 7.23 -3.84 -1.45
N LEU A 30 6.94 -3.80 -0.15
CA LEU A 30 5.60 -3.50 0.35
C LEU A 30 5.10 -2.12 -0.13
N ALA A 31 5.97 -1.12 -0.18
CA ALA A 31 5.61 0.20 -0.70
C ALA A 31 5.22 0.16 -2.20
N ALA A 32 5.89 -0.69 -2.98
CA ALA A 32 5.55 -0.91 -4.39
C ALA A 32 4.17 -1.58 -4.52
N TYR A 33 3.91 -2.58 -3.68
CA TYR A 33 2.60 -3.22 -3.58
C TYR A 33 1.50 -2.23 -3.22
N ASP A 34 1.72 -1.34 -2.25
CA ASP A 34 0.76 -0.30 -1.86
C ASP A 34 0.45 0.64 -3.03
N VAL A 35 1.45 1.10 -3.78
CA VAL A 35 1.23 1.91 -5.01
C VAL A 35 0.33 1.18 -6.00
N LEU A 36 0.63 -0.09 -6.32
CA LEU A 36 -0.20 -0.87 -7.26
C LEU A 36 -1.63 -1.05 -6.73
N LEU A 37 -1.80 -1.27 -5.42
CA LEU A 37 -3.10 -1.40 -4.78
C LEU A 37 -3.91 -0.10 -4.85
N ARG A 38 -3.29 1.06 -4.59
CA ARG A 38 -3.95 2.38 -4.68
C ARG A 38 -4.38 2.67 -6.11
N LEU A 39 -3.52 2.39 -7.08
CA LEU A 39 -3.87 2.54 -8.49
C LEU A 39 -5.02 1.59 -8.86
N ALA A 40 -4.98 0.32 -8.47
CA ALA A 40 -6.02 -0.65 -8.80
C ALA A 40 -7.43 -0.28 -8.30
N ARG A 41 -7.52 0.46 -7.19
CA ARG A 41 -8.79 0.93 -6.62
C ARG A 41 -9.26 2.27 -7.20
N ALA A 42 -8.36 3.04 -7.81
CA ALA A 42 -8.70 4.31 -8.39
C ALA A 42 -9.55 4.15 -9.67
N PRO A 43 -10.45 5.10 -9.98
CA PRO A 43 -11.14 5.15 -11.27
C PRO A 43 -10.14 5.09 -12.44
N GLY A 44 -10.43 4.26 -13.44
CA GLY A 44 -9.54 4.07 -14.59
C GLY A 44 -8.19 3.40 -14.27
N ARG A 45 -7.99 2.97 -13.02
CA ARG A 45 -6.72 2.47 -12.46
C ARG A 45 -5.57 3.48 -12.53
N SER A 46 -5.91 4.76 -12.44
CA SER A 46 -4.97 5.85 -12.62
C SER A 46 -5.14 6.89 -11.51
N LEU A 47 -4.02 7.48 -11.08
CA LEU A 47 -4.00 8.60 -10.16
C LEU A 47 -3.00 9.65 -10.64
N ARG A 48 -3.28 10.92 -10.33
CA ARG A 48 -2.27 11.98 -10.42
C ARG A 48 -1.13 11.66 -9.47
N MET A 49 0.10 12.01 -9.84
CA MET A 49 1.26 11.79 -8.98
C MET A 49 1.13 12.47 -7.61
N SER A 50 0.48 13.64 -7.53
CA SER A 50 0.14 14.33 -6.28
C SER A 50 -0.77 13.47 -5.39
N ASP A 51 -1.87 13.00 -5.96
CA ASP A 51 -2.90 12.26 -5.22
C ASP A 51 -2.37 10.89 -4.80
N LEU A 52 -1.54 10.27 -5.65
CA LEU A 52 -0.83 9.05 -5.30
C LEU A 52 0.11 9.29 -4.11
N ALA A 53 0.83 10.42 -4.09
CA ALA A 53 1.74 10.75 -3.00
C ALA A 53 1.04 11.05 -1.67
N GLU A 54 -0.17 11.62 -1.70
CA GLU A 54 -0.99 11.81 -0.50
C GLU A 54 -1.55 10.49 0.07
N ARG A 55 -1.73 9.47 -0.78
CA ARG A 55 -2.34 8.19 -0.40
C ARG A 55 -1.34 7.14 0.11
N VAL A 56 -0.05 7.34 -0.13
CA VAL A 56 1.01 6.42 0.30
C VAL A 56 1.88 7.09 1.36
N MET A 57 2.42 6.30 2.29
CA MET A 57 3.23 6.80 3.40
C MET A 57 4.69 7.09 2.98
N LEU A 58 4.89 7.77 1.85
CA LEU A 58 6.20 8.13 1.30
C LEU A 58 6.26 9.63 1.01
N SER A 59 7.47 10.20 1.03
CA SER A 59 7.67 11.55 0.52
C SER A 59 7.36 11.61 -0.99
N PRO A 60 6.95 12.77 -1.54
CA PRO A 60 6.70 12.91 -2.97
C PRO A 60 7.87 12.45 -3.86
N SER A 61 9.10 12.78 -3.47
CA SER A 61 10.32 12.33 -4.15
C SER A 61 10.60 10.83 -4.01
N GLY A 62 10.12 10.20 -2.93
CA GLY A 62 10.10 8.76 -2.76
C GLY A 62 9.12 8.09 -3.71
N VAL A 63 7.93 8.68 -3.88
CA VAL A 63 6.89 8.18 -4.78
C VAL A 63 7.32 8.24 -6.24
N THR A 64 7.87 9.37 -6.69
CA THR A 64 8.41 9.50 -8.06
C THR A 64 9.41 8.39 -8.37
N ARG A 65 10.45 8.23 -7.54
CA ARG A 65 11.46 7.17 -7.73
C ARG A 65 10.89 5.75 -7.69
N LEU A 66 9.83 5.55 -6.91
CA LEU A 66 9.16 4.25 -6.84
C LEU A 66 8.36 3.97 -8.12
N VAL A 67 7.61 4.96 -8.61
CA VAL A 67 6.86 4.87 -9.86
C VAL A 67 7.81 4.66 -11.04
N ASP A 68 8.94 5.35 -11.10
CA ASP A 68 9.94 5.17 -12.16
C ASP A 68 10.45 3.72 -12.23
N ARG A 69 10.67 3.08 -11.07
CA ARG A 69 11.05 1.67 -11.01
C ARG A 69 9.93 0.71 -11.39
N LEU A 70 8.69 1.04 -11.07
CA LEU A 70 7.52 0.25 -11.46
C LEU A 70 7.26 0.34 -12.97
N GLU A 71 7.48 1.52 -13.54
CA GLU A 71 7.42 1.78 -14.97
C GLU A 71 8.52 1.05 -15.74
N ALA A 72 9.76 1.09 -15.25
CA ALA A 72 10.86 0.29 -15.79
C ALA A 72 10.60 -1.23 -15.76
N LYS A 73 9.73 -1.69 -14.85
CA LYS A 73 9.27 -3.09 -14.76
C LYS A 73 8.00 -3.37 -15.58
N GLY A 74 7.44 -2.38 -16.27
CA GLY A 74 6.20 -2.50 -17.03
C GLY A 74 4.93 -2.67 -16.18
N LEU A 75 4.99 -2.40 -14.87
CA LEU A 75 3.86 -2.58 -13.95
C LEU A 75 2.96 -1.33 -13.87
N VAL A 76 3.53 -0.17 -14.20
CA VAL A 76 2.86 1.13 -14.25
C VAL A 76 3.28 1.82 -15.54
N GLU A 77 2.46 2.73 -16.05
CA GLU A 77 2.82 3.62 -17.15
C GLU A 77 2.44 5.06 -16.80
N ARG A 78 3.24 6.02 -17.24
CA ARG A 78 2.88 7.44 -17.14
C ARG A 78 2.06 7.87 -18.35
N ARG A 79 0.96 8.58 -18.08
CA ARG A 79 0.11 9.19 -19.11
C ARG A 79 -0.07 10.68 -18.81
N ALA A 80 -0.26 11.47 -19.87
CA ALA A 80 -0.72 12.84 -19.73
C ALA A 80 -2.21 12.83 -19.35
N ASP A 81 -2.61 13.73 -18.45
CA ASP A 81 -4.01 14.01 -18.17
C ASP A 81 -4.66 14.66 -19.42
N SER A 82 -5.87 14.23 -19.78
CA SER A 82 -6.56 14.71 -20.97
C SER A 82 -7.05 16.16 -20.85
N GLN A 83 -7.13 16.68 -19.63
CA GLN A 83 -7.57 18.05 -19.33
C GLN A 83 -6.37 19.00 -19.11
N ASP A 84 -5.23 18.50 -18.64
CA ASP A 84 -4.00 19.28 -18.50
C ASP A 84 -2.75 18.42 -18.78
N ALA A 85 -2.14 18.59 -19.95
CA ALA A 85 -0.96 17.83 -20.35
C ALA A 85 0.27 18.01 -19.44
N ARG A 86 0.27 19.00 -18.54
CA ARG A 86 1.32 19.19 -17.52
C ARG A 86 1.17 18.24 -16.33
N VAL A 87 0.00 17.60 -16.18
CA VAL A 87 -0.28 16.66 -15.10
C VAL A 87 0.09 15.25 -15.55
N ALA A 88 1.03 14.64 -14.82
CA ALA A 88 1.38 13.24 -14.99
C ALA A 88 0.47 12.33 -14.17
N LEU A 89 -0.18 11.38 -14.84
CA LEU A 89 -0.92 10.28 -14.26
C LEU A 89 -0.02 9.04 -14.19
N ALA A 90 0.01 8.37 -13.04
CA ALA A 90 0.47 6.99 -12.96
C ALA A 90 -0.74 6.08 -13.22
N SER A 91 -0.60 5.12 -14.15
CA SER A 91 -1.66 4.18 -14.51
C SER A 91 -1.18 2.74 -14.34
N LEU A 92 -2.00 1.90 -13.72
CA LEU A 92 -1.69 0.48 -13.55
C LEU A 92 -1.85 -0.27 -14.87
N THR A 93 -0.81 -0.98 -15.29
CA THR A 93 -0.89 -1.83 -16.49
C THR A 93 -1.59 -3.15 -16.17
N ASP A 94 -1.99 -3.92 -17.19
CA ASP A 94 -2.55 -5.25 -16.97
C ASP A 94 -1.53 -6.23 -16.37
N GLU A 95 -0.23 -6.07 -16.67
CA GLU A 95 0.83 -6.83 -16.01
C GLU A 95 0.97 -6.41 -14.54
N GLY A 96 0.92 -5.11 -14.26
CA GLY A 96 0.86 -4.58 -12.89
C GLY A 96 -0.30 -5.18 -12.09
N LEU A 97 -1.48 -5.26 -12.69
CA LEU A 97 -2.66 -5.87 -12.05
C LEU A 97 -2.48 -7.37 -11.80
N ARG A 98 -1.89 -8.11 -12.76
CA ARG A 98 -1.58 -9.53 -12.56
C ARG A 98 -0.60 -9.73 -11.41
N GLN A 99 0.46 -8.93 -11.36
CA GLN A 99 1.45 -8.99 -10.28
C GLN A 99 0.83 -8.64 -8.93
N LEU A 100 -0.01 -7.59 -8.87
CA LEU A 100 -0.74 -7.21 -7.67
C LEU A 100 -1.61 -8.36 -7.14
N ARG A 101 -2.37 -9.03 -8.00
CA ARG A 101 -3.25 -10.14 -7.60
C ARG A 101 -2.47 -11.31 -6.99
N LYS A 102 -1.31 -11.66 -7.57
CA LYS A 102 -0.43 -12.70 -7.01
C LYS A 102 0.13 -12.28 -5.65
N ALA A 103 0.63 -11.06 -5.56
CA ALA A 103 1.20 -10.49 -4.33
C ALA A 103 0.15 -10.36 -3.21
N ALA A 104 -1.11 -10.05 -3.55
CA ALA A 104 -2.19 -9.87 -2.59
C ALA A 104 -2.46 -11.15 -1.78
N ILE A 105 -2.31 -12.33 -2.38
CA ILE A 105 -2.47 -13.61 -1.68
C ILE A 105 -1.42 -13.73 -0.57
N THR A 106 -0.15 -13.44 -0.87
CA THR A 106 0.93 -13.44 0.12
C THR A 106 0.71 -12.38 1.18
N HIS A 107 0.31 -11.16 0.78
CA HIS A 107 0.08 -10.06 1.72
C HIS A 107 -1.05 -10.37 2.72
N LEU A 108 -2.20 -10.85 2.24
CA LEU A 108 -3.35 -11.21 3.08
C LEU A 108 -3.01 -12.38 4.02
N ARG A 109 -2.27 -13.38 3.52
CA ARG A 109 -1.78 -14.48 4.35
C ARG A 109 -0.85 -13.96 5.46
N GLY A 110 0.10 -13.10 5.13
CA GLY A 110 1.01 -12.50 6.10
C GLY A 110 0.27 -11.66 7.15
N ILE A 111 -0.71 -10.85 6.76
CA ILE A 111 -1.57 -10.11 7.71
C ILE A 111 -2.25 -11.07 8.69
N ARG A 112 -2.77 -12.20 8.19
CA ARG A 112 -3.42 -13.21 9.02
C ARG A 112 -2.44 -13.87 9.98
N GLU A 113 -1.26 -14.28 9.52
CA GLU A 113 -0.30 -15.03 10.32
C GLU A 113 0.40 -14.18 11.38
N HIS A 114 0.66 -12.91 11.06
CA HIS A 114 1.48 -12.02 11.89
C HIS A 114 0.67 -10.99 12.67
N PHE A 115 -0.60 -10.80 12.36
CA PHE A 115 -1.45 -9.83 13.05
C PHE A 115 -2.83 -10.37 13.42
N THR A 116 -3.75 -10.55 12.45
CA THR A 116 -5.16 -10.80 12.79
C THR A 116 -5.41 -12.17 13.41
N GLY A 117 -4.64 -13.19 13.04
CA GLY A 117 -4.71 -14.53 13.63
C GLY A 117 -4.04 -14.66 15.00
N ARG A 118 -3.33 -13.63 15.47
CA ARG A 118 -2.68 -13.59 16.79
C ARG A 118 -3.57 -12.93 17.86
N LEU A 119 -4.70 -12.36 17.46
CA LEU A 119 -5.60 -11.60 18.32
C LEU A 119 -6.98 -12.25 18.31
N SER A 120 -7.63 -12.29 19.48
CA SER A 120 -9.04 -12.64 19.56
C SER A 120 -9.93 -11.58 18.89
N GLN A 121 -11.16 -11.95 18.55
CA GLN A 121 -12.14 -11.04 17.97
C GLN A 121 -12.42 -9.81 18.86
N GLY A 122 -12.43 -10.00 20.19
CA GLY A 122 -12.57 -8.89 21.14
C GLY A 122 -11.38 -7.93 21.10
N GLN A 123 -10.16 -8.46 21.03
CA GLN A 123 -8.96 -7.63 20.92
C GLN A 123 -8.90 -6.85 19.60
N LEU A 124 -9.28 -7.48 18.48
CA LEU A 124 -9.34 -6.81 17.18
C LEU A 124 -10.30 -5.62 17.19
N ARG A 125 -11.50 -5.81 17.75
CA ARG A 125 -12.49 -4.71 17.90
C ARG A 125 -11.94 -3.58 18.75
N ASN A 126 -11.29 -3.90 19.88
CA ASN A 126 -10.74 -2.90 20.78
C ASN A 126 -9.59 -2.12 20.13
N VAL A 127 -8.72 -2.79 19.35
CA VAL A 127 -7.64 -2.13 18.60
C VAL A 127 -8.21 -1.19 17.55
N ALA A 128 -9.17 -1.65 16.73
CA ALA A 128 -9.79 -0.81 15.71
C ALA A 128 -10.43 0.43 16.32
N SER A 129 -11.34 0.24 17.29
CA SER A 129 -12.05 1.35 17.96
C SER A 129 -11.10 2.33 18.66
N GLY A 130 -10.08 1.81 19.35
CA GLY A 130 -9.10 2.64 20.04
C GLY A 130 -8.26 3.50 19.09
N LEU A 131 -7.83 2.95 17.95
CA LEU A 131 -7.02 3.69 16.97
C LEU A 131 -7.88 4.67 16.15
N GLU A 132 -9.09 4.28 15.76
CA GLU A 132 -10.03 5.14 15.03
C GLU A 132 -10.48 6.36 15.85
N THR A 133 -10.44 6.29 17.17
CA THR A 133 -10.65 7.46 18.04
C THR A 133 -9.57 8.54 17.83
N VAL A 134 -8.36 8.14 17.43
CA VAL A 134 -7.22 9.07 17.22
C VAL A 134 -7.23 9.66 15.82
N THR A 135 -7.49 8.84 14.80
CA THR A 135 -7.35 9.24 13.38
C THR A 135 -8.68 9.47 12.68
N GLY A 136 -9.81 9.20 13.34
CA GLY A 136 -11.09 8.97 12.67
C GLY A 136 -11.18 7.55 12.07
N PRO A 137 -12.38 7.13 11.65
CA PRO A 137 -12.60 5.83 11.01
C PRO A 137 -11.80 5.73 9.71
N HIS A 138 -11.24 4.55 9.44
CA HIS A 138 -10.57 4.32 8.16
C HIS A 138 -11.62 4.26 7.04
N VAL A 139 -11.62 5.24 6.13
CA VAL A 139 -12.42 5.19 4.90
C VAL A 139 -11.58 4.51 3.82
N PRO A 140 -11.92 3.29 3.37
CA PRO A 140 -11.19 2.66 2.28
C PRO A 140 -11.45 3.45 0.98
N HIS A 141 -10.41 4.13 0.49
CA HIS A 141 -10.38 4.70 -0.86
C HIS A 141 -10.23 3.62 -1.94
#